data_AF-A0A8S2S8Y5-F1
#
_entry.id   AF-A0A8S2S8Y5-F1
#
_cell.length_a   1.000
_cell.length_b   1.000
_cell.length_c   1.000
_cell.angle_alpha   90.00
_cell.angle_beta   90.00
_cell.angle_gamma   90.00
#
_symmetry.space_group_name_H-M   'P 1'
#
loop_
_entity.id
_entity.type
_entity.pdbx_description
1 polymer ?
#
loop_
_entity_poly.entity_id
_entity_poly.type
_entity_poly.pdbx_seq_one_letter_code
_entity_poly.pdbx_strand_id
1 'polypeptide(L)'
;EHFWLKDKGLYASEATGDWQLNDYRGQNDNMHSCEAMLAAYEVTKNEIYLKRAKTLAKVMTDSSEELHYQIWEHYHADWTPNFEYNKDVRTNIFRPWGIQTGHQTEWAKLLLILDRH
;
A
#
# COMPACT_ATOMS: atom_id res chain seq x y z
N GLU A 1 11.95 11.68 0.99
CA GLU A 1 11.39 12.31 -0.23
C GLU A 1 11.32 11.32 -1.41
N HIS A 2 12.30 10.43 -1.59
CA HIS A 2 12.42 9.57 -2.78
C HIS A 2 11.28 8.57 -3.02
N PHE A 3 10.73 7.93 -1.99
CA PHE A 3 9.72 6.87 -2.19
C PHE A 3 8.29 7.40 -2.42
N TRP A 4 7.98 8.64 -2.03
CA TRP A 4 6.62 9.16 -2.13
C TRP A 4 6.33 9.64 -3.55
N LEU A 5 5.44 8.95 -4.26
CA LEU A 5 4.99 9.28 -5.61
C LEU A 5 3.75 10.18 -5.51
N LYS A 6 3.98 11.50 -5.48
CA LYS A 6 2.92 12.49 -5.21
C LYS A 6 1.76 12.46 -6.20
N ASP A 7 2.05 12.17 -7.47
CA ASP A 7 1.08 12.04 -8.55
C ASP A 7 0.19 10.80 -8.40
N LYS A 8 0.73 9.73 -7.82
CA LYS A 8 0.00 8.48 -7.55
C LYS A 8 -0.67 8.46 -6.18
N GLY A 9 -0.20 9.28 -5.24
CA GLY A 9 -0.67 9.24 -3.86
C GLY A 9 -0.23 7.98 -3.10
N LEU A 10 0.86 7.34 -3.55
CA LEU A 10 1.36 6.06 -3.03
C LEU A 10 2.89 6.09 -2.90
N TYR A 11 3.44 5.11 -2.19
CA TYR A 11 4.87 4.87 -2.04
C TYR A 11 5.36 3.79 -3.01
N ALA A 12 6.53 4.01 -3.60
CA ALA A 12 7.31 2.96 -4.23
C ALA A 12 7.92 2.02 -3.17
N SER A 13 8.16 0.76 -3.55
CA SER A 13 8.57 -0.30 -2.62
C SER A 13 10.07 -0.37 -2.37
N GLU A 14 10.88 -0.20 -3.42
CA GLU A 14 12.32 -0.45 -3.36
C GLU A 14 13.10 0.53 -4.24
N ALA A 15 14.35 0.79 -3.84
CA ALA A 15 15.30 1.57 -4.61
C ALA A 15 16.70 0.95 -4.53
N THR A 16 17.50 1.18 -5.55
CA THR A 16 18.94 0.91 -5.52
C THR A 16 19.67 1.87 -4.56
N GLY A 17 20.95 1.61 -4.29
CA GLY A 17 21.76 2.47 -3.42
C GLY A 17 21.95 3.90 -3.93
N ASP A 18 21.77 4.14 -5.23
CA ASP A 18 21.77 5.45 -5.89
C ASP A 18 20.37 6.05 -6.11
N TRP A 19 19.36 5.54 -5.40
CA TRP A 19 17.97 6.03 -5.39
C TRP A 19 17.19 5.85 -6.70
N GLN A 20 17.58 4.90 -7.55
CA GLN A 20 16.73 4.50 -8.67
C GLN A 20 15.64 3.57 -8.14
N LEU A 21 14.38 3.98 -8.30
CA LEU A 21 13.25 3.16 -7.89
C LEU A 21 13.16 1.92 -8.77
N ASN A 22 12.93 0.75 -8.16
CA ASN A 22 12.58 -0.47 -8.89
C ASN A 22 11.23 -0.27 -9.61
N ASP A 23 10.88 -1.11 -10.58
CA ASP A 23 9.57 -1.11 -11.23
C ASP A 23 8.49 -1.82 -10.42
N TYR A 24 8.87 -2.64 -9.42
CA TYR A 24 7.92 -3.30 -8.53
C TYR A 24 7.21 -2.30 -7.60
N ARG A 25 5.89 -2.45 -7.47
CA ARG A 25 5.06 -1.73 -6.50
C ARG A 25 4.27 -2.74 -5.67
N GLY A 26 4.14 -2.49 -4.37
CA GLY A 26 3.42 -3.33 -3.44
C GLY A 26 2.38 -2.58 -2.63
N GLN A 27 1.20 -3.18 -2.46
CA GLN A 27 0.19 -2.64 -1.54
C GLN A 27 0.70 -2.68 -0.09
N ASN A 28 1.47 -3.71 0.28
CA ASN A 28 1.87 -3.98 1.66
C ASN A 28 2.67 -2.81 2.27
N ASP A 29 3.59 -2.23 1.51
CA ASP A 29 4.36 -1.05 1.93
C ASP A 29 3.44 0.15 2.19
N ASN A 30 2.36 0.29 1.41
CA ASN A 30 1.39 1.36 1.52
C ASN A 30 0.39 1.14 2.67
N MET A 31 0.02 -0.11 2.94
CA MET A 31 -0.78 -0.51 4.10
C MET A 31 -0.06 -0.19 5.41
N HIS A 32 1.19 -0.65 5.56
CA HIS A 32 1.98 -0.33 6.75
C HIS A 32 2.38 1.16 6.82
N SER A 33 2.53 1.84 5.67
CA SER A 33 2.67 3.30 5.68
C SER A 33 1.40 3.98 6.20
N CYS A 34 0.21 3.51 5.83
CA CYS A 34 -1.05 4.03 6.36
C CYS A 34 -1.14 3.85 7.87
N GLU A 35 -0.82 2.65 8.37
CA GLU A 35 -0.75 2.35 9.80
C GLU A 35 0.24 3.25 10.54
N ALA A 36 1.46 3.40 10.03
CA ALA A 36 2.49 4.23 10.63
C ALA A 36 2.09 5.71 10.66
N MET A 37 1.42 6.20 9.62
CA MET A 37 0.93 7.58 9.54
C MET A 37 -0.20 7.83 10.55
N LEU A 38 -1.10 6.87 10.75
CA LEU A 38 -2.11 6.93 11.81
C LEU A 38 -1.45 7.01 13.20
N ALA A 39 -0.51 6.11 13.49
CA ALA A 39 0.22 6.11 14.77
C ALA A 39 0.98 7.43 15.01
N ALA A 40 1.64 7.95 13.96
CA ALA A 40 2.33 9.23 14.03
C ALA A 40 1.36 10.39 14.30
N TYR A 41 0.19 10.41 13.66
CA TYR A 41 -0.85 11.40 13.92
C TYR A 41 -1.37 11.32 15.36
N GLU A 42 -1.63 10.12 15.89
CA GLU A 42 -2.17 9.94 17.23
C GLU A 42 -1.30 10.59 18.31
N VAL A 43 0.03 10.52 18.16
CA VAL A 43 0.99 11.10 19.11
C VAL A 43 1.27 12.58 18.82
N THR A 44 1.48 12.93 17.55
CA THR A 44 1.97 14.27 17.19
C THR A 44 0.89 15.30 16.93
N LYS A 45 -0.34 14.84 16.62
CA LYS A 45 -1.45 15.67 16.13
C LYS A 45 -1.12 16.50 14.89
N ASN A 46 -0.09 16.10 14.14
CA ASN A 46 0.25 16.76 12.88
C ASN A 46 -0.62 16.21 11.74
N GLU A 47 -1.53 17.06 11.25
CA GLU A 47 -2.50 16.75 10.19
C GLU A 47 -1.90 16.19 8.90
N ILE A 48 -0.62 16.44 8.63
CA ILE A 48 0.04 15.90 7.43
C ILE A 48 0.00 14.36 7.41
N TYR A 49 0.10 13.73 8.58
CA TYR A 49 0.10 12.28 8.70
C TYR A 49 -1.31 11.71 8.50
N LEU A 50 -2.32 12.31 9.13
CA LEU A 50 -3.72 11.88 8.92
C LEU A 50 -4.13 12.05 7.45
N LYS A 51 -3.78 13.18 6.83
CA LYS A 51 -4.04 13.40 5.40
C LYS A 51 -3.33 12.38 4.52
N ARG A 52 -2.10 12.00 4.87
CA ARG A 52 -1.34 10.97 4.16
C ARG A 52 -2.02 9.60 4.29
N ALA A 53 -2.41 9.19 5.49
CA ALA A 53 -3.12 7.94 5.73
C ALA A 53 -4.44 7.87 4.95
N LYS A 54 -5.26 8.94 4.98
CA LYS A 54 -6.50 9.04 4.19
C LYS A 54 -6.25 8.90 2.69
N THR A 55 -5.16 9.49 2.18
CA THR A 55 -4.78 9.39 0.76
C THR A 55 -4.42 7.96 0.39
N LEU A 56 -3.54 7.32 1.17
CA LEU A 56 -3.11 5.93 0.95
C LEU A 56 -4.30 4.98 0.94
N ALA A 57 -5.15 5.06 1.97
CA ALA A 57 -6.32 4.21 2.11
C ALA A 57 -7.27 4.38 0.92
N LYS A 58 -7.62 5.63 0.58
CA LYS A 58 -8.52 5.93 -0.54
C LYS A 58 -7.99 5.38 -1.86
N VAL A 59 -6.73 5.67 -2.21
CA VAL A 59 -6.17 5.24 -3.50
C VAL A 59 -6.15 3.71 -3.59
N MET A 60 -5.71 3.03 -2.53
CA MET A 60 -5.66 1.56 -2.53
C MET A 60 -7.05 0.92 -2.62
N THR A 61 -8.05 1.42 -1.89
CA THR A 61 -9.41 0.87 -1.93
C THR A 61 -10.14 1.18 -3.23
N ASP A 62 -9.95 2.38 -3.79
CA ASP A 62 -10.58 2.74 -5.07
C ASP A 62 -9.98 1.91 -6.22
N SER A 63 -8.66 1.67 -6.20
CA SER A 63 -7.98 0.89 -7.23
C SER A 63 -8.38 -0.59 -7.27
N SER A 64 -9.04 -1.10 -6.23
CA SER A 64 -9.48 -2.50 -6.16
C SER A 64 -10.94 -2.71 -6.56
N GLU A 65 -11.64 -1.69 -7.07
CA GLU A 65 -13.04 -1.79 -7.49
C GLU A 65 -13.27 -2.90 -8.52
N GLU A 66 -12.42 -2.99 -9.54
CA GLU A 66 -12.49 -4.04 -10.59
C GLU A 66 -12.24 -5.46 -10.03
N LEU A 67 -11.62 -5.55 -8.85
CA LEU A 67 -11.38 -6.79 -8.12
C LEU A 67 -12.38 -6.97 -6.96
N HIS A 68 -13.57 -6.37 -7.07
CA HIS A 68 -14.63 -6.44 -6.05
C HIS A 68 -14.14 -6.00 -4.66
N TYR A 69 -13.33 -4.94 -4.62
CA TYR A 69 -12.70 -4.37 -3.42
C TYR A 69 -11.71 -5.30 -2.72
N GLN A 70 -11.24 -6.35 -3.41
CA GLN A 70 -10.14 -7.18 -2.94
C GLN A 70 -8.82 -6.54 -3.39
N ILE A 71 -8.05 -6.03 -2.44
CA ILE A 71 -6.77 -5.37 -2.72
C ILE A 71 -5.75 -6.44 -3.13
N TRP A 72 -5.28 -6.35 -4.36
CA TRP A 72 -4.20 -7.18 -4.89
C TRP A 72 -2.85 -6.75 -4.32
N GLU A 73 -1.88 -7.67 -4.26
CA GLU A 73 -0.60 -7.43 -3.58
C GLU A 73 0.43 -6.70 -4.45
N HIS A 74 0.46 -6.97 -5.76
CA HIS A 74 1.61 -6.69 -6.62
C HIS A 74 1.24 -5.87 -7.85
N TYR A 75 1.96 -4.79 -8.12
CA TYR A 75 1.67 -3.88 -9.23
C TYR A 75 2.95 -3.54 -10.00
N HIS A 76 2.76 -3.15 -11.25
CA HIS A 76 3.79 -2.54 -12.08
C HIS A 76 4.05 -1.08 -11.66
N ALA A 77 5.08 -0.46 -12.22
CA ALA A 77 5.48 0.92 -11.90
C ALA A 77 4.37 1.95 -12.13
N ASP A 78 3.45 1.66 -13.06
CA ASP A 78 2.29 2.49 -13.41
C ASP A 78 1.06 2.25 -12.52
N TRP A 79 1.15 1.32 -11.56
CA TRP A 79 0.08 0.85 -10.68
C TRP A 79 -1.00 -0.03 -11.33
N THR A 80 -0.72 -0.62 -12.50
CA THR A 80 -1.54 -1.72 -13.02
C THR A 80 -1.27 -3.02 -12.25
N PRO A 81 -2.30 -3.83 -11.90
CA PRO A 81 -2.10 -5.09 -11.20
C PRO A 81 -1.22 -6.06 -12.00
N ASN A 82 -0.21 -6.64 -11.34
CA ASN A 82 0.64 -7.69 -11.90
C ASN A 82 0.17 -9.06 -11.37
N PHE A 83 -0.67 -9.74 -12.16
CA PHE A 83 -1.23 -11.04 -11.80
C PHE A 83 -0.25 -12.22 -11.96
N GLU A 84 0.91 -12.02 -12.57
CA GLU A 84 1.90 -13.09 -12.80
C GLU A 84 3.05 -13.04 -11.77
N TYR A 85 3.14 -11.98 -10.95
CA TYR A 85 4.21 -11.81 -9.98
C TYR A 85 4.26 -12.96 -8.97
N ASN A 86 5.34 -13.74 -8.96
CA ASN A 86 5.55 -14.90 -8.09
C ASN A 86 4.50 -16.03 -8.19
N LYS A 87 3.69 -16.08 -9.24
CA LYS A 87 2.62 -17.09 -9.41
C LYS A 87 3.11 -18.54 -9.25
N ASP A 88 4.29 -18.83 -9.78
CA ASP A 88 4.92 -20.16 -9.69
C ASP A 88 5.95 -20.29 -8.56
N VAL A 89 6.18 -19.22 -7.79
CA VAL A 89 7.20 -19.17 -6.72
C VAL A 89 6.52 -19.21 -5.35
N ARG A 90 6.01 -20.39 -4.99
CA ARG A 90 5.26 -20.60 -3.73
C ARG A 90 6.09 -20.50 -2.45
N THR A 91 7.42 -20.48 -2.56
CA THR A 91 8.34 -20.40 -1.42
C THR A 91 8.64 -18.96 -0.98
N ASN A 92 8.20 -17.94 -1.74
CA ASN A 92 8.42 -16.55 -1.36
C ASN A 92 7.42 -16.12 -0.27
N ILE A 93 7.84 -16.22 0.99
CA ILE A 93 7.02 -15.85 2.15
C ILE A 93 6.83 -14.33 2.31
N PHE A 94 7.66 -13.52 1.67
CA PHE A 94 7.61 -12.05 1.80
C PHE A 94 6.67 -11.40 0.77
N ARG A 95 6.55 -12.00 -0.41
CA ARG A 95 5.67 -11.55 -1.51
C ARG A 95 4.92 -12.72 -2.13
N PRO A 96 4.04 -13.39 -1.35
CA PRO A 96 3.25 -14.51 -1.84
C PRO A 96 2.26 -14.06 -2.92
N TRP A 97 2.13 -14.85 -3.99
CA TRP A 97 1.12 -14.62 -5.01
C TRP A 97 -0.30 -14.82 -4.48
N GLY A 98 -1.22 -14.02 -5.00
CA GLY A 98 -2.64 -14.11 -4.66
C GLY A 98 -3.08 -13.07 -3.65
N ILE A 99 -4.39 -13.04 -3.40
CA ILE A 99 -4.99 -12.16 -2.41
C ILE A 99 -4.66 -12.68 -1.01
N GLN A 100 -4.10 -11.82 -0.18
CA GLN A 100 -3.87 -12.12 1.23
C GLN A 100 -5.10 -11.69 2.04
N THR A 101 -5.90 -12.66 2.49
CA THR A 101 -7.10 -12.40 3.30
C THR A 101 -6.78 -11.64 4.59
N GLY A 102 -5.61 -11.90 5.17
CA GLY A 102 -5.09 -11.13 6.32
C GLY A 102 -5.01 -9.63 6.04
N HIS A 103 -4.41 -9.24 4.91
CA HIS A 103 -4.30 -7.83 4.53
C HIS A 103 -5.67 -7.20 4.23
N GLN A 104 -6.65 -7.96 3.72
CA GLN A 104 -8.01 -7.42 3.54
C GLN A 104 -8.64 -7.04 4.89
N THR A 105 -8.48 -7.91 5.90
CA THR A 105 -8.97 -7.62 7.26
C THR A 105 -8.19 -6.49 7.93
N GLU A 106 -6.91 -6.36 7.60
CA GLU A 106 -6.07 -5.27 8.11
C GLU A 106 -6.47 -3.92 7.51
N TRP A 107 -6.72 -3.84 6.20
CA TRP A 107 -7.29 -2.64 5.58
C TRP A 107 -8.65 -2.28 6.17
N ALA A 108 -9.53 -3.27 6.40
CA ALA A 108 -10.80 -3.03 7.07
C ALA A 108 -10.60 -2.41 8.47
N LYS A 109 -9.65 -2.92 9.26
CA LYS A 109 -9.25 -2.31 10.55
C LYS A 109 -8.78 -0.87 10.36
N LEU A 110 -7.87 -0.62 9.42
CA LEU A 110 -7.29 0.72 9.20
C LEU A 110 -8.35 1.73 8.75
N LEU A 111 -9.28 1.34 7.89
CA LEU A 111 -10.41 2.18 7.46
C LEU A 111 -11.32 2.55 8.64
N LEU A 112 -11.62 1.60 9.53
CA LEU A 112 -12.41 1.85 10.74
C LEU A 112 -11.66 2.68 11.79
N ILE A 113 -10.33 2.67 11.79
CA ILE A 113 -9.54 3.60 12.62
C ILE A 113 -9.58 5.00 12.01
N LEU A 114 -9.42 5.12 10.69
CA LEU A 114 -9.52 6.39 9.96
C LEU A 114 -10.88 7.06 10.14
N ASP A 115 -11.98 6.30 10.17
CA ASP A 115 -13.34 6.82 10.38
C ASP A 115 -13.54 7.53 11.74
N ARG A 116 -12.66 7.26 12.71
CA ARG A 116 -12.69 7.93 14.04
C ARG A 116 -12.08 9.34 14.01
N HIS A 117 -11.53 9.77 12.87
CA HIS A 117 -10.77 11.01 12.69
C HIS A 117 -11.30 11.86 11.54
#